data_AF-A0A2T4Z8H8-F1
#
_entry.id   AF-A0A2T4Z8H8-F1
#
_cell.length_a   1.000
_cell.length_b   1.000
_cell.length_c   1.000
_cell.angle_alpha   90.00
_cell.angle_beta   90.00
_cell.angle_gamma   90.00
#
_symmetry.space_group_name_H-M   'P 1'
#
loop_
_entity.id
_entity.type
_entity.pdbx_description
1 polymer ?
#
loop_
_entity_poly.entity_id
_entity_poly.type
_entity_poly.pdbx_seq_one_letter_code
_entity_poly.pdbx_strand_id
1 'polypeptide(L)'
;MFFHGIPLVHLVKQAPVLSPSEKQWRQSPSRQRDARQLEELLGFEPVHLLRSSANYPRYRCIQECLQYGDTVWVFHDVGYPRVQLSEHEWGVQKLDMRQACGVFTVRADAPPWIRAFCPEVLVSLQRGREWNRSAGLRKKRVTR
;
A
#
# COMPACT_ATOMS: atom_id res chain seq x y z
N MET A 1 -8.71 -6.71 5.93
CA MET A 1 -7.72 -5.62 6.05
C MET A 1 -7.24 -5.26 4.67
N PHE A 2 -6.96 -3.98 4.47
CA PHE A 2 -6.41 -3.40 3.26
C PHE A 2 -5.01 -2.84 3.51
N PHE A 3 -4.17 -2.87 2.49
CA PHE A 3 -2.76 -2.51 2.56
C PHE A 3 -2.41 -1.58 1.41
N HIS A 4 -1.78 -0.46 1.71
CA HIS A 4 -1.32 0.50 0.71
C HIS A 4 0.17 0.78 0.89
N GLY A 5 0.96 0.52 -0.16
CA GLY A 5 2.39 0.80 -0.19
C GLY A 5 2.68 2.17 -0.80
N ILE A 6 3.43 3.00 -0.10
CA ILE A 6 3.80 4.35 -0.57
C ILE A 6 5.17 4.74 -0.02
N PRO A 7 6.04 5.40 -0.81
CA PRO A 7 7.23 6.04 -0.26
C PRO A 7 6.82 7.17 0.68
N LEU A 8 7.35 7.19 1.91
CA LEU A 8 6.94 8.13 2.95
C LEU A 8 6.98 9.59 2.47
N VAL A 9 7.98 9.94 1.67
CA VAL A 9 8.15 11.28 1.10
C VAL A 9 6.96 11.77 0.27
N HIS A 10 6.20 10.87 -0.36
CA HIS A 10 4.99 11.23 -1.09
C HIS A 10 3.83 11.50 -0.14
N LEU A 11 3.74 10.70 0.93
CA LEU A 11 2.74 10.93 1.96
C LEU A 11 2.94 12.29 2.63
N VAL A 12 4.17 12.68 2.97
CA VAL A 12 4.44 14.02 3.56
C VAL A 12 3.90 15.16 2.68
N LYS A 13 3.88 14.98 1.36
CA LYS A 13 3.42 16.02 0.40
C LYS A 13 1.92 16.05 0.17
N GLN A 14 1.24 14.93 0.37
CA GLN A 14 -0.18 14.74 0.01
C GLN A 14 -1.07 14.50 1.23
N ALA A 15 -0.49 14.27 2.40
CA ALA A 15 -1.22 14.06 3.63
C ALA A 15 -2.21 15.21 3.91
N PRO A 16 -3.35 14.92 4.56
CA PRO A 16 -3.72 13.63 5.15
C PRO A 16 -4.50 12.68 4.22
N VAL A 17 -5.01 13.19 3.09
CA VAL A 17 -5.86 12.42 2.18
C VAL A 17 -5.10 12.20 0.87
N LEU A 18 -4.79 10.94 0.58
CA LEU A 18 -4.25 10.57 -0.72
C LEU A 18 -5.38 10.58 -1.75
N SER A 19 -5.13 11.29 -2.84
CA SER A 19 -5.86 11.16 -4.09
C SER A 19 -4.85 10.91 -5.19
N PRO A 20 -5.23 10.30 -6.31
CA PRO A 20 -4.38 10.25 -7.48
C PRO A 20 -3.97 11.68 -7.83
N SER A 21 -2.66 11.93 -7.80
CA SER A 21 -2.16 13.27 -8.07
C SER A 21 -2.14 13.50 -9.58
N GLU A 22 -2.69 14.63 -10.03
CA GLU A 22 -2.62 15.09 -11.43
C GLU A 22 -1.18 15.11 -11.99
N LYS A 23 -0.16 15.13 -11.12
CA LYS A 23 1.27 15.18 -11.47
C LYS A 23 1.94 13.82 -11.71
N GLN A 24 1.17 12.74 -11.91
CA GLN A 24 1.71 11.44 -12.33
C GLN A 24 2.23 11.41 -13.79
N TRP A 25 2.42 12.56 -14.42
CA TRP A 25 2.96 12.75 -15.79
C TRP A 25 4.36 12.17 -16.04
N ARG A 26 5.03 11.61 -15.03
CA ARG A 26 6.30 10.89 -15.17
C ARG A 26 6.16 9.37 -15.13
N GLN A 27 4.94 8.85 -15.18
CA GLN A 27 4.71 7.41 -15.25
C GLN A 27 5.09 6.84 -16.62
N SER A 28 5.47 5.56 -16.65
CA SER A 28 5.74 4.84 -17.90
C SER A 28 4.51 4.87 -18.83
N PRO A 29 4.70 4.78 -20.15
CA PRO A 29 3.58 4.76 -21.11
C PRO A 29 2.57 3.64 -20.88
N SER A 30 2.97 2.56 -20.20
CA SER A 30 2.07 1.48 -19.77
C SER A 30 1.15 1.91 -18.63
N ARG A 31 1.70 2.52 -17.58
CA ARG A 31 0.92 3.01 -16.43
C ARG A 31 -0.01 4.16 -16.80
N GLN A 32 0.41 5.04 -17.72
CA GLN A 32 -0.48 6.08 -18.24
C GLN A 32 -1.67 5.52 -19.03
N ARG A 33 -1.48 4.40 -19.76
CA ARG A 33 -2.58 3.74 -20.46
C ARG A 33 -3.53 3.07 -19.47
N ASP A 34 -2.99 2.38 -18.48
CA ASP A 34 -3.76 1.74 -17.43
C ASP A 34 -4.58 2.77 -16.64
N ALA A 35 -3.96 3.88 -16.20
CA ALA A 35 -4.64 4.97 -15.53
C ALA A 35 -5.77 5.58 -16.37
N ARG A 36 -5.54 5.83 -17.67
CA ARG A 36 -6.59 6.31 -18.59
C ARG A 36 -7.74 5.32 -18.74
N GLN A 37 -7.43 4.02 -18.90
CA GLN A 37 -8.46 2.99 -18.99
C GLN A 37 -9.30 2.91 -17.71
N LEU A 38 -8.66 3.02 -16.54
CA LEU A 38 -9.37 3.04 -15.26
C LEU A 38 -10.23 4.29 -15.11
N GLU A 39 -9.74 5.46 -15.53
CA GLU A 39 -10.52 6.70 -15.53
C GLU A 39 -11.72 6.62 -16.48
N GLU A 40 -11.57 6.05 -17.66
CA GLU A 40 -12.66 5.83 -18.62
C GLU A 40 -13.72 4.86 -18.07
N LEU A 41 -13.30 3.80 -17.36
CA LEU A 41 -14.20 2.78 -16.83
C LEU A 41 -14.88 3.18 -15.51
N LEU A 42 -14.17 3.90 -14.64
CA LEU A 42 -14.59 4.19 -13.26
C LEU A 42 -14.97 5.65 -13.04
N GLY A 43 -14.62 6.54 -13.96
CA GLY A 43 -14.74 7.99 -13.81
C GLY A 43 -13.66 8.62 -12.92
N PHE A 44 -12.67 7.85 -12.47
CA PHE A 44 -11.52 8.31 -11.69
C PHE A 44 -10.36 7.30 -11.73
N GLU A 45 -9.12 7.79 -11.56
CA GLU A 45 -7.98 6.92 -11.27
C GLU A 45 -8.06 6.45 -9.79
N PRO A 46 -7.95 5.15 -9.47
CA PRO A 46 -8.03 4.69 -8.09
C PRO A 46 -6.71 4.79 -7.32
N VAL A 47 -6.78 5.04 -6.01
CA VAL A 47 -5.73 4.66 -5.07
C VAL A 47 -5.79 3.15 -4.86
N HIS A 48 -4.71 2.46 -5.24
CA HIS A 48 -4.63 1.00 -5.22
C HIS A 48 -4.30 0.46 -3.82
N LEU A 49 -5.04 -0.56 -3.39
CA LEU A 49 -4.83 -1.29 -2.14
C LEU A 49 -4.87 -2.80 -2.37
N LEU A 50 -4.05 -3.54 -1.63
CA LEU A 50 -4.18 -4.99 -1.54
C LEU A 50 -5.11 -5.37 -0.39
N ARG A 51 -6.02 -6.32 -0.62
CA ARG A 51 -6.90 -6.87 0.42
C ARG A 51 -6.40 -8.25 0.85
N SER A 52 -6.18 -8.43 2.14
CA SER A 52 -5.85 -9.76 2.67
C SER A 52 -7.05 -10.70 2.65
N SER A 53 -6.83 -11.96 2.31
CA SER A 53 -7.79 -13.06 2.35
C SER A 53 -7.12 -14.34 2.90
N ALA A 54 -7.86 -15.45 2.99
CA ALA A 54 -7.31 -16.75 3.38
C ALA A 54 -6.20 -17.21 2.41
N ASN A 55 -6.37 -16.96 1.11
CA ASN A 55 -5.43 -17.35 0.06
C ASN A 55 -4.36 -16.27 -0.22
N TYR A 56 -4.56 -15.06 0.30
CA TYR A 56 -3.66 -13.93 0.14
C TYR A 56 -3.38 -13.27 1.51
N PRO A 57 -2.50 -13.88 2.32
CA PRO A 57 -2.32 -13.52 3.72
C PRO A 57 -1.60 -12.17 3.91
N ARG A 58 -1.80 -11.56 5.08
CA ARG A 58 -1.27 -10.23 5.44
C ARG A 58 0.22 -10.04 5.15
N TYR A 59 1.06 -11.04 5.44
CA TYR A 59 2.50 -10.95 5.19
C TYR A 59 2.80 -10.76 3.70
N ARG A 60 2.04 -11.42 2.81
CA ARG A 60 2.21 -11.28 1.37
C ARG A 60 1.79 -9.88 0.90
N CYS A 61 0.68 -9.34 1.41
CA CYS A 61 0.28 -7.96 1.11
C CYS A 61 1.40 -6.96 1.47
N ILE A 62 1.99 -7.09 2.66
CA ILE A 62 3.12 -6.24 3.10
C ILE A 62 4.31 -6.42 2.16
N GLN A 63 4.62 -7.66 1.76
CA GLN A 63 5.71 -7.97 0.82
C GLN A 63 5.54 -7.31 -0.54
N GLU A 64 4.35 -7.40 -1.10
CA GLU A 64 4.07 -6.85 -2.41
C GLU A 64 3.95 -5.31 -2.35
N CYS A 65 3.33 -4.75 -1.31
CA CYS A 65 3.28 -3.30 -1.11
C CYS A 65 4.66 -2.65 -0.97
N LEU A 66 5.63 -3.31 -0.32
CA LEU A 66 7.00 -2.80 -0.18
C LEU A 66 7.81 -2.80 -1.48
N GLN A 67 7.29 -3.37 -2.58
CA GLN A 67 7.90 -3.21 -3.91
C GLN A 67 7.62 -1.81 -4.51
N TYR A 68 6.58 -1.13 -4.02
CA TYR A 68 6.12 0.16 -4.53
C TYR A 68 6.52 1.34 -3.64
N GLY A 69 6.96 1.08 -2.41
CA GLY A 69 7.33 2.11 -1.45
C GLY A 69 8.08 1.56 -0.24
N ASP A 70 8.48 2.46 0.65
CA ASP A 70 9.24 2.14 1.86
C ASP A 70 8.37 2.03 3.12
N THR A 71 7.07 2.30 2.98
CA THR A 71 6.09 2.34 4.06
C THR A 71 4.77 1.73 3.58
N VAL A 72 4.16 0.89 4.42
CA VAL A 72 2.87 0.23 4.16
C VAL A 72 1.88 0.63 5.24
N TRP A 73 0.75 1.19 4.82
CA TRP A 73 -0.35 1.59 5.69
C TRP A 73 -1.44 0.53 5.66
N VAL A 74 -1.98 0.22 6.83
CA VAL A 74 -2.94 -0.86 7.05
C VAL A 74 -4.27 -0.29 7.51
N PHE A 75 -5.34 -0.77 6.92
CA PHE A 75 -6.69 -0.32 7.21
C PHE A 75 -7.59 -1.52 7.52
N HIS A 76 -8.48 -1.37 8.51
CA HIS A 76 -9.53 -2.36 8.75
C HIS A 76 -10.53 -2.38 7.59
N ASP A 77 -10.92 -1.18 7.16
CA ASP A 77 -11.83 -0.93 6.06
C ASP A 77 -11.40 0.31 5.27
N VAL A 78 -11.97 0.49 4.08
CA VAL A 78 -11.74 1.67 3.23
C VAL A 78 -13.07 2.25 2.76
N GLY A 79 -13.10 3.56 2.53
CA GLY A 79 -14.31 4.28 2.14
C GLY A 79 -14.90 3.84 0.79
N TYR A 80 -16.19 4.16 0.60
CA TYR A 80 -16.88 4.02 -0.68
C TYR A 80 -16.80 5.33 -1.50
N PRO A 81 -16.84 5.26 -2.85
CA PRO A 81 -16.90 4.05 -3.66
C PRO A 81 -15.56 3.30 -3.64
N ARG A 82 -15.65 1.98 -3.47
CA ARG A 82 -14.53 1.06 -3.62
C ARG A 82 -14.83 0.08 -4.74
N VAL A 83 -13.85 -0.17 -5.58
CA VAL A 83 -13.99 -1.02 -6.76
C VAL A 83 -12.97 -2.14 -6.67
N GLN A 84 -13.37 -3.36 -7.00
CA GLN A 84 -12.45 -4.47 -7.10
C GLN A 84 -11.76 -4.42 -8.47
N LEU A 85 -10.44 -4.23 -8.49
CA LEU A 85 -9.64 -4.13 -9.72
C LEU A 85 -9.09 -5.50 -10.14
N SER A 86 -8.79 -6.36 -9.17
CA SER A 86 -8.39 -7.75 -9.40
C SER A 86 -8.79 -8.63 -8.20
N GLU A 87 -8.42 -9.91 -8.20
CA GLU A 87 -8.75 -10.84 -7.11
C GLU A 87 -8.34 -10.32 -5.72
N HIS A 88 -7.21 -9.61 -5.64
CA HIS A 88 -6.65 -9.12 -4.38
C HIS A 88 -6.50 -7.60 -4.33
N GLU A 89 -6.80 -6.91 -5.42
CA GLU A 89 -6.60 -5.48 -5.55
C GLU A 89 -7.91 -4.71 -5.57
N TRP A 90 -7.94 -3.63 -4.81
CA TRP A 90 -9.09 -2.75 -4.63
C TRP A 90 -8.65 -1.30 -4.88
N GLY A 91 -9.53 -0.55 -5.52
CA GLY A 91 -9.35 0.87 -5.79
C GLY A 91 -10.34 1.72 -5.02
N VAL A 92 -9.88 2.84 -4.48
CA VAL A 92 -10.75 3.89 -3.91
C VAL A 92 -10.37 5.26 -4.47
N GLN A 93 -11.31 6.18 -4.59
CA GLN A 93 -11.02 7.51 -5.14
C GLN A 93 -10.09 8.33 -4.23
N LYS A 94 -10.29 8.21 -2.92
CA LYS A 94 -9.52 8.91 -1.89
C LYS A 94 -9.26 7.97 -0.72
N LEU A 95 -8.07 8.09 -0.13
CA LEU A 95 -7.67 7.30 1.03
C LEU A 95 -7.25 8.25 2.15
N ASP A 96 -8.02 8.28 3.23
CA ASP A 96 -7.67 9.05 4.43
C ASP A 96 -6.69 8.26 5.30
N MET A 97 -5.45 8.73 5.35
CA MET A 97 -4.36 8.01 6.00
C MET A 97 -4.50 8.00 7.53
N ARG A 98 -5.33 8.89 8.08
CA ARG A 98 -5.63 8.93 9.52
C ARG A 98 -6.51 7.77 9.98
N GLN A 99 -7.17 7.07 9.04
CA GLN A 99 -7.98 5.89 9.33
C GLN A 99 -7.17 4.60 9.43
N ALA A 100 -5.85 4.69 9.27
CA ALA A 100 -4.99 3.52 9.37
C ALA A 100 -4.93 2.99 10.80
N CYS A 101 -4.93 1.66 10.91
CA CYS A 101 -4.78 0.95 12.18
C CYS A 101 -3.36 0.40 12.40
N GLY A 102 -2.50 0.49 11.39
CA GLY A 102 -1.11 0.05 11.50
C GLY A 102 -0.24 0.59 10.37
N VAL A 103 1.05 0.69 10.63
CA VAL A 103 2.07 1.08 9.66
C VAL A 103 3.28 0.15 9.78
N PHE A 104 3.71 -0.40 8.66
CA PHE A 104 4.99 -1.10 8.52
C PHE A 104 5.94 -0.23 7.72
N THR A 105 7.19 -0.09 8.16
CA THR A 105 8.17 0.70 7.41
C THR A 105 9.55 0.08 7.49
N VAL A 106 10.33 0.22 6.41
CA VAL A 106 11.76 -0.16 6.39
C VAL A 106 12.67 1.03 6.70
N ARG A 107 12.10 2.24 6.81
CA ARG A 107 12.81 3.47 7.10
C ARG A 107 13.00 3.67 8.60
N ALA A 108 14.24 3.83 9.04
CA ALA A 108 14.55 4.09 10.45
C ALA A 108 14.06 5.47 10.94
N ASP A 109 13.97 6.45 10.05
CA ASP A 109 13.54 7.84 10.34
C ASP A 109 12.02 8.05 10.26
N ALA A 110 11.26 7.06 9.79
CA ALA A 110 9.82 7.16 9.62
C ALA A 110 9.00 7.19 10.93
N PRO A 111 9.31 6.38 11.97
CA PRO A 111 8.44 6.29 13.14
C PRO A 111 8.18 7.62 13.87
N PRO A 112 9.18 8.50 14.10
CA PRO A 112 8.91 9.81 14.71
C PRO A 112 7.89 10.65 13.93
N TRP A 113 8.05 10.72 12.61
CA TRP A 113 7.12 11.46 11.75
C TRP A 113 5.72 10.85 11.76
N ILE A 114 5.62 9.52 11.63
CA ILE A 114 4.33 8.81 11.62
C ILE A 114 3.59 9.02 12.93
N ARG A 115 4.28 8.95 14.08
CA ARG A 115 3.66 9.17 15.40
C ARG A 115 3.22 10.62 15.58
N ALA A 116 3.93 11.59 15.01
CA ALA A 116 3.48 12.99 15.02
C ALA A 116 2.21 13.18 14.16
N PHE A 117 2.12 12.47 13.04
CA PHE A 117 0.99 12.55 12.11
C PHE A 117 -0.25 11.76 12.58
N CYS A 118 -0.05 10.56 13.14
CA CYS A 118 -1.09 9.66 13.62
C CYS A 118 -0.63 9.00 14.93
N PRO A 119 -0.84 9.66 16.09
CA PRO A 119 -0.27 9.23 17.38
C PRO A 119 -0.67 7.82 17.81
N GLU A 120 -1.90 7.43 17.52
CA GLU A 120 -2.50 6.16 17.95
C GLU A 120 -2.14 4.97 17.05
N VAL A 121 -1.45 5.19 15.92
CA VAL A 121 -1.18 4.12 14.97
C VAL A 121 -0.04 3.22 15.44
N LEU A 122 -0.22 1.90 15.31
CA LEU A 122 0.84 0.95 15.59
C LEU A 122 1.90 1.02 14.50
N VAL A 123 3.13 1.43 14.86
CA VAL A 123 4.26 1.50 13.92
C VAL A 123 5.24 0.36 14.15
N SER A 124 5.49 -0.42 13.12
CA SER A 124 6.48 -1.51 13.11
C SER A 124 7.62 -1.22 12.13
N LEU A 125 8.83 -1.05 12.67
CA LEU A 125 10.06 -0.93 11.89
C LEU A 125 10.58 -2.32 11.52
N GLN A 126 10.57 -2.65 10.23
CA GLN A 126 11.05 -3.91 9.71
C GLN A 126 12.57 -3.80 9.46
N ARG A 127 13.37 -4.46 10.32
CA ARG A 127 14.84 -4.54 10.12
C ARG A 127 15.18 -5.75 9.26
N GLY A 128 16.09 -5.59 8.30
CA GLY A 128 16.37 -6.54 7.20
C GLY A 128 16.67 -8.01 7.54
N ARG A 129 16.78 -8.40 8.82
CA ARG A 129 16.89 -9.80 9.26
C ARG A 129 15.55 -10.51 9.48
N GLU A 130 14.47 -9.78 9.75
CA GLU A 130 13.14 -10.39 10.03
C GLU A 130 12.42 -10.83 8.75
N TRP A 131 12.71 -10.16 7.63
CA TRP A 131 12.16 -10.48 6.32
C TRP A 131 12.57 -11.85 5.79
N ASN A 132 13.84 -12.23 6.00
CA ASN A 132 14.39 -13.47 5.47
C ASN A 132 13.84 -14.73 6.17
N ARG A 133 13.36 -14.62 7.42
CA ARG A 133 12.72 -15.77 8.10
C ARG A 133 11.33 -16.07 7.51
N SER A 134 10.58 -15.03 7.15
CA SER A 134 9.24 -15.17 6.54
C SER A 134 9.31 -15.55 5.05
N ALA A 135 10.32 -15.07 4.32
CA ALA A 135 10.56 -15.44 2.92
C ALA A 135 11.26 -16.81 2.77
N GLY A 136 12.09 -17.21 3.75
CA GLY A 136 12.90 -18.43 3.72
C GLY A 136 12.13 -19.72 3.98
N LEU A 137 10.93 -19.66 4.58
CA LEU A 137 10.10 -20.84 4.88
C LEU A 137 9.41 -21.45 3.64
N ARG A 138 9.53 -20.85 2.44
CA ARG A 138 8.91 -21.37 1.21
C ARG A 138 9.87 -21.82 0.10
N LYS A 139 11.19 -21.71 0.26
CA LYS A 139 12.16 -22.19 -0.76
C LYS A 139 12.52 -23.68 -0.64
N LYS A 140 11.90 -24.45 0.26
CA LYS A 140 12.07 -25.92 0.34
C LYS A 140 10.82 -26.65 -0.14
N ARG A 141 10.76 -26.95 -1.44
CA ARG A 141 10.08 -28.09 -2.12
C ARG A 141 9.61 -27.68 -3.52
N VAL A 142 10.54 -27.60 -4.46
CA VAL A 142 10.32 -28.15 -5.81
C VAL A 142 11.69 -28.68 -6.26
N THR A 143 11.98 -29.92 -5.87
CA THR A 143 12.88 -30.79 -6.64
C THR A 143 11.98 -31.85 -7.24
N ARG A 144 11.79 -31.78 -8.55
CA ARG A 144 11.46 -32.94 -9.38
C ARG A 144 12.75 -33.41 -10.01
#